data_AF-A0A8J8CNQ4-F1
#
_entry.id   AF-A0A8J8CNQ4-F1
#
_cell.length_a   1.000
_cell.length_b   1.000
_cell.length_c   1.000
_cell.angle_alpha   90.00
_cell.angle_beta   90.00
_cell.angle_gamma   90.00
#
_symmetry.space_group_name_H-M   'P 1'
#
loop_
_entity.id
_entity.type
_entity.pdbx_description
1 polymer ?
#
loop_
_entity_poly.entity_id
_entity_poly.type
_entity_poly.pdbx_seq_one_letter_code
_entity_poly.pdbx_strand_id
1 'polypeptide(L)'
;MIKLGTAHMCFDNILLMRDGILNAPPGYEEELVFYASEAAIGCAQSYLISIGEKELNRYIVPELFAEKSDIKVDSKVVMEARDFRLSGKIDKSGDFVERCYDFCWAIYEHILKQLK
;
A
#
# COMPACT_ATOMS: atom_id res chain seq x y z
N MET A 1 -7.21 -5.73 -21.26
CA MET A 1 -5.80 -6.13 -21.11
C MET A 1 -5.16 -5.15 -20.14
N ILE A 2 -5.38 -5.36 -18.84
CA ILE A 2 -4.74 -4.62 -17.75
C ILE A 2 -4.14 -5.71 -16.89
N LYS A 3 -2.83 -5.95 -17.04
CA LYS A 3 -2.11 -7.02 -16.32
C LYS A 3 -0.67 -6.56 -16.02
N LEU A 4 0.07 -6.06 -17.00
CA LEU A 4 1.41 -5.51 -16.75
C LEU A 4 1.40 -4.14 -16.03
N GLY A 5 0.47 -3.26 -16.43
CA GLY A 5 0.40 -1.89 -15.90
C GLY A 5 0.11 -1.80 -14.40
N THR A 6 -0.69 -2.74 -13.85
CA THR A 6 -0.98 -2.79 -12.41
C THR A 6 0.21 -3.25 -11.60
N ALA A 7 1.02 -4.17 -12.14
CA ALA A 7 2.25 -4.59 -11.49
C ALA A 7 3.28 -3.44 -11.44
N HIS A 8 3.42 -2.68 -12.53
CA HIS A 8 4.28 -1.49 -12.53
C HIS A 8 3.80 -0.43 -11.54
N MET A 9 2.50 -0.13 -11.51
CA MET A 9 1.95 0.82 -10.55
C MET A 9 2.15 0.39 -9.09
N CYS A 10 2.01 -0.90 -8.79
CA CYS A 10 2.32 -1.44 -7.46
C CYS A 10 3.81 -1.27 -7.13
N PHE A 11 4.69 -1.55 -8.09
CA PHE A 11 6.14 -1.42 -7.91
C PHE A 11 6.57 0.04 -7.72
N ASP A 12 5.97 0.98 -8.46
CA ASP A 12 6.25 2.42 -8.32
C ASP A 12 5.94 2.89 -6.89
N ASN A 13 4.85 2.41 -6.28
CA ASN A 13 4.51 2.71 -4.89
C ASN A 13 5.54 2.14 -3.89
N ILE A 14 6.02 0.92 -4.12
CA ILE A 14 7.11 0.32 -3.33
C ILE A 14 8.39 1.18 -3.42
N LEU A 15 8.73 1.65 -4.63
CA LEU A 15 9.92 2.47 -4.85
C LEU A 15 9.80 3.84 -4.17
N LEU A 16 8.64 4.50 -4.27
CA LEU A 16 8.40 5.78 -3.58
C LEU A 16 8.63 5.66 -2.07
N MET A 17 8.11 4.60 -1.46
CA MET A 17 8.31 4.34 -0.04
C MET A 17 9.77 4.06 0.31
N ARG A 18 10.44 3.20 -0.47
CA ARG A 18 11.87 2.89 -0.28
C ARG A 18 12.72 4.15 -0.38
N ASP A 19 12.48 4.97 -1.38
CA ASP A 19 13.24 6.20 -1.60
C ASP A 19 12.95 7.22 -0.50
N GLY A 20 11.72 7.28 0.03
CA GLY A 20 11.40 8.03 1.25
C GLY A 20 12.22 7.57 2.45
N ILE A 21 12.29 6.25 2.70
CA ILE A 21 13.07 5.67 3.81
C ILE A 21 14.57 5.99 3.68
N LEU A 22 15.14 5.80 2.49
CA LEU A 22 16.58 5.97 2.27
C LEU A 22 17.03 7.43 2.34
N ASN A 23 16.13 8.38 2.05
CA ASN A 23 16.47 9.80 1.95
C ASN A 23 15.90 10.66 3.09
N ALA A 24 15.11 10.09 4.01
CA ALA A 24 14.56 10.85 5.13
C ALA A 24 15.67 11.28 6.12
N PRO A 25 15.77 12.57 6.45
CA PRO A 25 16.65 13.03 7.52
C PRO A 25 16.16 12.50 8.88
N PRO A 26 17.05 12.43 9.89
CA PRO A 26 16.63 12.16 11.27
C PRO A 26 15.56 13.17 11.74
N GLY A 27 14.49 12.71 12.40
CA GLY A 27 13.40 13.56 12.90
C GLY A 27 12.23 13.82 11.93
N TYR A 28 12.18 13.09 10.81
CA TYR A 28 11.14 13.18 9.79
C TYR A 28 10.22 11.93 9.77
N GLU A 29 9.94 11.36 10.95
CA GLU A 29 9.20 10.11 11.08
C GLU A 29 7.76 10.22 10.54
N GLU A 30 7.11 11.39 10.67
CA GLU A 30 5.77 11.62 10.12
C GLU A 30 5.74 11.58 8.58
N GLU A 31 6.79 12.09 7.95
CA GLU A 31 6.92 12.08 6.49
C GLU A 31 7.15 10.64 5.98
N LEU A 32 7.94 9.85 6.71
CA LEU A 32 8.10 8.43 6.44
C LEU A 32 6.78 7.65 6.55
N VAL A 33 6.00 7.90 7.61
CA VAL A 33 4.68 7.30 7.82
C VAL A 33 3.70 7.73 6.73
N PHE A 34 3.79 8.98 6.26
CA PHE A 34 2.99 9.47 5.14
C PHE A 34 3.31 8.70 3.84
N TYR A 35 4.58 8.55 3.48
CA TYR A 35 4.97 7.79 2.28
C TYR A 35 4.58 6.31 2.38
N ALA A 36 4.78 5.70 3.55
CA ALA A 36 4.35 4.34 3.82
C ALA A 36 2.84 4.16 3.63
N SER A 37 2.05 5.11 4.13
CA SER A 37 0.59 5.10 4.03
C SER A 37 0.12 5.21 2.58
N GLU A 38 0.67 6.16 1.81
CA GLU A 38 0.31 6.33 0.40
C GLU A 38 0.70 5.08 -0.42
N ALA A 39 1.87 4.49 -0.15
CA ALA A 39 2.31 3.28 -0.84
C ALA A 39 1.41 2.07 -0.55
N ALA A 40 1.02 1.85 0.71
CA ALA A 40 0.12 0.76 1.09
C ALA A 40 -1.25 0.88 0.40
N ILE A 41 -1.84 2.08 0.41
CA ILE A 41 -3.10 2.37 -0.28
C ILE A 41 -2.95 2.20 -1.81
N GLY A 42 -1.86 2.70 -2.39
CA GLY A 42 -1.58 2.57 -3.83
C GLY A 42 -1.38 1.13 -4.29
N CYS A 43 -0.72 0.29 -3.48
CA CYS A 43 -0.58 -1.14 -3.76
C CYS A 43 -1.93 -1.86 -3.65
N ALA A 44 -2.73 -1.57 -2.62
CA ALA A 44 -4.10 -2.11 -2.50
C ALA A 44 -4.97 -1.72 -3.72
N GLN A 45 -4.88 -0.47 -4.17
CA GLN A 45 -5.55 -0.01 -5.38
C GLN A 45 -5.08 -0.76 -6.63
N SER A 46 -3.77 -1.02 -6.75
CA SER A 46 -3.19 -1.77 -7.86
C SER A 46 -3.72 -3.18 -7.95
N TYR A 47 -3.87 -3.86 -6.80
CA TYR A 47 -4.49 -5.17 -6.73
C TYR A 47 -5.96 -5.13 -7.19
N LEU A 48 -6.75 -4.20 -6.65
CA LEU A 48 -8.17 -4.08 -7.01
C LEU A 48 -8.36 -3.86 -8.52
N ILE A 49 -7.53 -3.01 -9.14
CA ILE A 49 -7.53 -2.82 -10.59
C ILE A 49 -7.18 -4.12 -11.32
N SER A 50 -6.20 -4.88 -10.81
CA SER A 50 -5.76 -6.14 -11.44
C SER A 50 -6.85 -7.21 -11.48
N ILE A 51 -7.74 -7.23 -10.49
CA ILE A 51 -8.91 -8.12 -10.44
C ILE A 51 -10.15 -7.53 -11.13
N GLY A 52 -10.04 -6.34 -11.72
CA GLY A 52 -11.08 -5.74 -12.57
C GLY A 52 -11.99 -4.72 -11.90
N GLU A 53 -11.69 -4.29 -10.67
CA GLU A 53 -12.44 -3.24 -9.99
C GLU A 53 -12.18 -1.86 -10.59
N LYS A 54 -13.24 -1.06 -10.74
CA LYS A 54 -13.20 0.25 -11.43
C LYS A 54 -13.63 1.43 -10.56
N GLU A 55 -14.35 1.17 -9.46
CA GLU A 55 -14.87 2.22 -8.57
C GLU A 55 -13.88 2.48 -7.43
N LEU A 56 -12.77 3.13 -7.77
CA LEU A 56 -11.66 3.32 -6.86
C LEU A 56 -11.54 4.79 -6.48
N ASN A 57 -11.74 5.07 -5.20
CA ASN A 57 -11.24 6.30 -4.58
C ASN A 57 -10.45 5.93 -3.32
N ARG A 58 -9.52 6.79 -2.93
CA ARG A 58 -8.57 6.50 -1.84
C ARG A 58 -9.19 6.23 -0.47
N TYR A 59 -10.44 6.64 -0.24
CA TYR A 59 -11.13 6.39 1.02
C TYR A 59 -11.85 5.04 1.04
N ILE A 60 -12.23 4.51 -0.12
CA ILE A 60 -12.98 3.26 -0.26
C ILE A 60 -12.05 2.08 -0.60
N VAL A 61 -10.86 2.34 -1.15
CA VAL A 61 -9.83 1.33 -1.45
C VAL A 61 -9.53 0.40 -0.26
N PRO A 62 -9.34 0.88 0.98
CA PRO A 62 -9.05 0.03 2.13
C PRO A 62 -10.16 -1.00 2.39
N GLU A 63 -11.41 -0.55 2.40
CA GLU A 63 -12.59 -1.38 2.63
C GLU A 63 -12.80 -2.37 1.49
N LEU A 64 -12.74 -1.91 0.24
CA LEU A 64 -12.85 -2.80 -0.91
C LEU A 64 -11.75 -3.85 -0.92
N PHE A 65 -10.53 -3.47 -0.55
CA PHE A 65 -9.43 -4.43 -0.42
C PHE A 65 -9.74 -5.46 0.66
N ALA A 66 -10.20 -5.04 1.84
CA ALA A 66 -10.56 -5.96 2.93
C ALA A 66 -11.68 -6.93 2.55
N GLU A 67 -12.64 -6.50 1.72
CA GLU A 67 -13.76 -7.31 1.27
C GLU A 67 -13.41 -8.28 0.13
N LYS A 68 -12.54 -7.84 -0.80
CA LYS A 68 -12.32 -8.54 -2.08
C LYS A 68 -10.99 -9.25 -2.19
N SER A 69 -10.03 -8.94 -1.33
CA SER A 69 -8.69 -9.51 -1.39
C SER A 69 -8.67 -10.96 -0.89
N ASP A 70 -8.15 -11.85 -1.73
CA ASP A 70 -7.81 -13.23 -1.37
C ASP A 70 -6.36 -13.38 -0.90
N ILE A 71 -5.60 -12.28 -0.89
CA ILE A 71 -4.21 -12.27 -0.48
C ILE A 71 -4.12 -12.46 1.04
N LYS A 72 -3.28 -13.40 1.49
CA LYS A 72 -2.98 -13.63 2.92
C LYS A 72 -2.08 -12.52 3.51
N VAL A 73 -2.54 -11.28 3.45
CA VAL A 73 -1.91 -10.11 4.07
C VAL A 73 -2.88 -9.47 5.05
N ASP A 74 -2.36 -8.86 6.11
CA ASP A 74 -3.20 -8.19 7.10
C ASP A 74 -3.80 -6.91 6.51
N SER A 75 -5.10 -6.93 6.20
CA SER A 75 -5.83 -5.78 5.67
C SER A 75 -5.89 -4.61 6.66
N LYS A 76 -5.63 -4.83 7.96
CA LYS A 76 -5.52 -3.75 8.94
C LYS A 76 -4.45 -2.74 8.60
N VAL A 77 -3.36 -3.14 7.92
CA VAL A 77 -2.29 -2.22 7.52
C VAL A 77 -2.82 -1.09 6.62
N VAL A 78 -3.71 -1.42 5.68
CA VAL A 78 -4.31 -0.41 4.79
C VAL A 78 -5.34 0.45 5.51
N MET A 79 -6.08 -0.14 6.46
CA MET A 79 -7.03 0.61 7.29
C MET A 79 -6.30 1.60 8.20
N GLU A 80 -5.22 1.18 8.84
CA GLU A 80 -4.35 2.04 9.66
C GLU A 80 -3.72 3.17 8.83
N ALA A 81 -3.28 2.87 7.60
CA ALA A 81 -2.78 3.88 6.66
C ALA A 81 -3.84 4.94 6.30
N ARG A 82 -5.08 4.52 6.05
CA ARG A 82 -6.20 5.44 5.83
C ARG A 82 -6.48 6.28 7.08
N ASP A 83 -6.52 5.66 8.24
CA ASP A 83 -6.82 6.35 9.51
C ASP A 83 -5.77 7.40 9.82
N PHE A 84 -4.49 7.09 9.61
CA PHE A 84 -3.41 8.07 9.71
C PHE A 84 -3.65 9.28 8.78
N ARG A 85 -4.03 9.06 7.52
CA ARG A 85 -4.36 10.13 6.57
C ARG A 85 -5.56 10.98 7.00
N LEU A 86 -6.45 10.40 7.79
CA LEU A 86 -7.59 11.07 8.42
C LEU A 86 -7.25 11.71 9.77
N SER A 87 -5.97 12.01 10.03
CA SER A 87 -5.44 12.61 11.27
C SER A 87 -5.37 11.64 12.47
N GLY A 88 -5.41 10.34 12.21
CA GLY A 88 -5.10 9.31 13.21
C GLY A 88 -3.63 9.38 13.62
N LYS A 89 -3.35 8.93 14.85
CA LYS A 89 -1.99 8.84 15.37
C LYS A 89 -1.43 7.43 15.15
N ILE A 90 -0.13 7.34 14.89
CA ILE A 90 0.63 6.09 14.88
C ILE A 90 1.60 6.11 16.06
N ASP A 91 1.43 5.19 16.99
CA ASP A 91 2.24 5.13 18.21
C ASP A 91 3.66 4.59 17.95
N LYS A 92 3.82 3.76 16.91
CA LYS A 92 5.09 3.11 16.53
C LYS A 92 5.34 3.25 15.03
N SER A 93 5.86 4.41 14.65
CA SER A 93 6.11 4.77 13.24
C SER A 93 6.99 3.75 12.51
N GLY A 94 8.06 3.26 13.13
CA GLY A 94 8.95 2.25 12.55
C GLY A 94 8.23 0.95 12.21
N ASP A 95 7.57 0.34 13.21
CA ASP A 95 6.79 -0.89 13.05
C ASP A 95 5.67 -0.72 12.00
N PHE A 96 5.06 0.46 11.92
CA PHE A 96 4.04 0.74 10.90
C PHE A 96 4.64 0.82 9.49
N VAL A 97 5.75 1.54 9.31
CA VAL A 97 6.47 1.63 8.04
C VAL A 97 6.91 0.23 7.57
N GLU A 98 7.49 -0.60 8.44
CA GLU A 98 7.88 -1.96 8.08
C GLU A 98 6.68 -2.82 7.62
N ARG A 99 5.57 -2.78 8.37
CA ARG A 99 4.33 -3.48 7.99
C ARG A 99 3.77 -3.01 6.64
N CYS A 100 3.81 -1.71 6.35
CA CYS A 100 3.41 -1.18 5.05
C CYS A 100 4.31 -1.70 3.92
N TYR A 101 5.61 -1.82 4.14
CA TYR A 101 6.55 -2.32 3.13
C TYR A 101 6.29 -3.78 2.80
N ASP A 102 6.21 -4.63 3.83
CA ASP A 102 5.91 -6.06 3.69
C ASP A 102 4.56 -6.29 3.01
N PHE A 103 3.56 -5.49 3.38
CA PHE A 103 2.24 -5.51 2.76
C PHE A 103 2.30 -5.20 1.27
N CYS A 104 2.98 -4.12 0.88
CA CYS A 104 3.15 -3.73 -0.52
C CYS A 104 3.83 -4.85 -1.33
N TRP A 105 4.89 -5.44 -0.78
CA TRP A 105 5.65 -6.50 -1.44
C TRP A 105 4.80 -7.76 -1.65
N ALA A 106 4.03 -8.18 -0.65
CA ALA A 106 3.16 -9.34 -0.75
C ALA A 106 2.05 -9.15 -1.81
N ILE A 107 1.50 -7.94 -1.96
CA ILE A 107 0.59 -7.62 -3.07
C ILE A 107 1.30 -7.74 -4.42
N TYR A 108 2.48 -7.15 -4.55
CA TYR A 108 3.23 -7.16 -5.80
C TYR A 108 3.54 -8.60 -6.25
N GLU A 109 4.06 -9.44 -5.35
CA GLU A 109 4.30 -10.85 -5.62
C GLU A 109 3.05 -11.60 -6.05
N HIS A 110 1.91 -11.28 -5.44
CA HIS A 110 0.64 -11.89 -5.80
C HIS A 110 0.23 -11.49 -7.22
N ILE A 111 0.27 -10.20 -7.57
CA ILE A 111 -0.05 -9.71 -8.93
C ILE A 111 0.86 -10.41 -9.94
N LEU A 112 2.18 -10.47 -9.69
CA LEU A 112 3.14 -11.14 -10.57
C LEU A 112 2.81 -12.62 -10.83
N LYS A 113 2.32 -13.35 -9.81
CA LYS A 113 1.91 -14.75 -9.96
C LYS A 113 0.72 -14.92 -10.91
N GLN A 114 -0.17 -13.92 -11.00
CA GLN A 114 -1.33 -13.91 -11.90
C GLN A 114 -1.02 -13.46 -13.34
N LEU A 115 0.19 -12.96 -13.61
CA LEU A 115 0.64 -12.55 -14.94
C LEU A 115 1.17 -13.70 -15.81
N LYS A 116 1.35 -14.88 -15.21
CA LYS A 116 1.71 -16.11 -15.90
C LYS A 116 0.52 -16.71 -16.64
#